data_AF-A0A843HZY6-F1
#
_entry.id   AF-A0A843HZY6-F1
#
_cell.length_a   1.000
_cell.length_b   1.000
_cell.length_c   1.000
_cell.angle_alpha   90.00
_cell.angle_beta   90.00
_cell.angle_gamma   90.00
#
_symmetry.space_group_name_H-M   'P 1'
#
loop_
_entity.id
_entity.type
_entity.pdbx_description
1 polymer ?
#
loop_
_entity_poly.entity_id
_entity_poly.type
_entity_poly.pdbx_seq_one_letter_code
_entity_poly.pdbx_strand_id
1 'polypeptide(L)'
;LNVSVVNTPSVVIASSATTLPISGSVNIVNTPGVLASIVSAPTLSVNVTNTPSVVIASSAVQLPVSIQSSSINVPVNVVNTPSVLAAITSDLVGLAKDATLQSTKLIGSSFTVTYYAVTSTASQIAASNANRVSLLIVNQGPNAISIGPASTVTATSGLPISPSGSLTINTTSTVYAISTSTATVIVVELTR
;
A
#
# COMPACT_ATOMS: atom_id res chain seq x y z
N LEU A 1 45.70 -20.75 -34.31
CA LEU A 1 45.16 -22.11 -34.06
C LEU A 1 43.64 -22.05 -34.11
N ASN A 2 42.99 -22.81 -35.01
CA ASN A 2 41.52 -22.85 -35.07
C ASN A 2 41.04 -24.23 -34.66
N VAL A 3 40.24 -24.32 -33.60
CA VAL A 3 39.72 -25.58 -33.06
C VAL A 3 38.19 -25.52 -33.07
N SER A 4 37.56 -26.58 -33.57
CA SER A 4 36.10 -26.75 -33.53
C SER A 4 35.76 -27.97 -32.69
N VAL A 5 34.95 -27.78 -31.65
CA VAL A 5 34.49 -28.85 -30.77
C VAL A 5 32.97 -28.89 -30.79
N VAL A 6 32.40 -30.06 -31.09
CA VAL A 6 30.95 -30.23 -31.27
C VAL A 6 30.48 -31.49 -30.55
N ASN A 7 29.40 -31.40 -29.79
CA ASN A 7 28.72 -32.53 -29.12
C ASN A 7 29.63 -33.34 -28.16
N THR A 8 30.56 -32.68 -27.47
CA THR A 8 31.36 -33.34 -26.42
C THR A 8 30.69 -33.18 -25.05
N PRO A 9 30.88 -34.13 -24.13
CA PRO A 9 30.27 -34.07 -22.80
C PRO A 9 30.86 -32.96 -21.91
N SER A 10 32.12 -32.58 -22.13
CA SER A 10 32.76 -31.42 -21.50
C SER A 10 33.99 -31.00 -22.31
N VAL A 11 34.39 -29.73 -22.18
CA VAL A 11 35.62 -29.21 -22.79
C VAL A 11 36.40 -28.40 -21.75
N VAL A 12 37.68 -28.72 -21.60
CA VAL A 12 38.63 -27.93 -20.83
C VAL A 12 39.61 -27.27 -21.80
N ILE A 13 39.62 -25.94 -21.80
CA ILE A 13 40.59 -25.16 -22.57
C ILE A 13 41.54 -24.50 -21.57
N ALA A 14 42.82 -24.87 -21.64
CA ALA A 14 43.87 -24.29 -20.83
C ALA A 14 44.94 -23.67 -21.74
N SER A 15 45.23 -22.39 -21.52
CA SER A 15 46.37 -21.70 -22.15
C SER A 15 47.32 -21.22 -21.06
N SER A 16 48.54 -21.77 -21.06
CA SER A 16 49.58 -21.48 -20.05
C SER A 16 50.82 -20.78 -20.62
N ALA A 17 50.79 -20.29 -21.86
CA ALA A 17 51.96 -19.65 -22.45
C ALA A 17 52.20 -18.25 -21.85
N THR A 18 53.34 -18.07 -21.18
CA THR A 18 53.76 -16.77 -20.63
C THR A 18 54.61 -15.94 -21.61
N THR A 19 55.03 -16.51 -22.75
CA THR A 19 56.03 -15.87 -23.63
C THR A 19 55.78 -15.97 -25.14
N LEU A 20 54.78 -16.73 -25.63
CA LEU A 20 54.32 -16.65 -27.02
C LEU A 20 52.82 -16.38 -27.09
N PRO A 21 52.35 -15.36 -27.83
CA PRO A 21 50.92 -15.11 -27.99
C PRO A 21 50.28 -16.25 -28.79
N ILE A 22 49.37 -16.99 -28.15
CA ILE A 22 48.48 -17.91 -28.87
C ILE A 22 47.38 -17.06 -29.53
N SER A 23 47.44 -16.92 -30.86
CA SER A 23 46.37 -16.31 -31.66
C SER A 23 45.53 -17.38 -32.35
N GLY A 24 44.21 -17.20 -32.34
CA GLY A 24 43.29 -18.18 -32.89
C GLY A 24 41.87 -18.06 -32.38
N SER A 25 41.00 -18.94 -32.87
CA SER A 25 39.62 -19.05 -32.42
C SER A 25 39.28 -20.47 -31.99
N VAL A 26 38.55 -20.60 -30.89
CA VAL A 26 37.91 -21.87 -30.52
C VAL A 26 36.40 -21.71 -30.66
N ASN A 27 35.78 -22.56 -31.46
CA ASN A 27 34.33 -22.60 -31.63
C ASN A 27 33.77 -23.85 -30.95
N ILE A 28 32.86 -23.67 -29.99
CA ILE A 28 32.26 -24.75 -29.22
C ILE A 28 30.74 -24.72 -29.41
N VAL A 29 30.18 -25.82 -29.86
CA VAL A 29 28.75 -25.94 -30.16
C VAL A 29 28.16 -27.16 -29.44
N ASN A 30 27.08 -26.92 -28.69
CA ASN A 30 26.25 -27.98 -28.09
C ASN A 30 27.00 -28.92 -27.12
N THR A 31 27.90 -28.35 -26.30
CA THR A 31 28.61 -29.07 -25.22
C THR A 31 28.06 -28.63 -23.84
N PRO A 32 27.54 -29.55 -23.02
CA PRO A 32 27.15 -29.25 -21.64
C PRO A 32 28.37 -28.97 -20.76
N GLY A 33 28.59 -27.71 -20.38
CA GLY A 33 29.68 -27.32 -19.48
C GLY A 33 31.02 -27.09 -20.17
N VAL A 34 31.39 -25.82 -20.28
CA VAL A 34 32.70 -25.38 -20.79
C VAL A 34 33.47 -24.70 -19.66
N LEU A 35 34.67 -25.20 -19.36
CA LEU A 35 35.61 -24.54 -18.47
C LEU A 35 36.79 -24.00 -19.28
N ALA A 36 36.88 -22.68 -19.35
CA ALA A 36 38.00 -22.00 -19.99
C ALA A 36 38.86 -21.30 -18.92
N SER A 37 40.11 -21.74 -18.79
CA SER A 37 41.14 -21.09 -17.97
C SER A 37 42.13 -20.40 -18.90
N ILE A 38 41.99 -19.08 -19.01
CA ILE A 38 42.83 -18.24 -19.86
C ILE A 38 43.68 -17.39 -18.93
N VAL A 39 44.91 -17.83 -18.67
CA VAL A 39 45.78 -17.20 -17.67
C VAL A 39 46.50 -15.97 -18.24
N SER A 40 46.70 -15.88 -19.56
CA SER A 40 47.30 -14.72 -20.24
C SER A 40 47.30 -14.96 -21.77
N ALA A 41 46.16 -14.76 -22.44
CA ALA A 41 46.10 -14.78 -23.90
C ALA A 41 45.40 -13.50 -24.38
N PRO A 42 46.14 -12.45 -24.79
CA PRO A 42 45.53 -11.16 -25.13
C PRO A 42 44.63 -11.20 -26.37
N THR A 43 44.64 -12.28 -27.16
CA THR A 43 43.95 -12.35 -28.46
C THR A 43 43.22 -13.68 -28.74
N LEU A 44 42.88 -14.48 -27.72
CA LEU A 44 42.11 -15.72 -27.96
C LEU A 44 40.60 -15.41 -27.98
N SER A 45 39.97 -15.55 -29.15
CA SER A 45 38.52 -15.43 -29.27
C SER A 45 37.87 -16.79 -29.05
N VAL A 46 37.09 -16.92 -27.97
CA VAL A 46 36.28 -18.12 -27.70
C VAL A 46 34.83 -17.80 -28.02
N ASN A 47 34.28 -18.48 -29.03
CA ASN A 47 32.88 -18.39 -29.39
C ASN A 47 32.15 -19.64 -28.89
N VAL A 48 31.15 -19.44 -28.03
CA VAL A 48 30.38 -20.52 -27.42
C VAL A 48 28.91 -20.31 -27.76
N THR A 49 28.26 -21.32 -28.33
CA THR A 49 26.86 -21.23 -28.75
C THR A 49 26.10 -22.48 -28.29
N ASN A 50 24.89 -22.28 -27.76
CA ASN A 50 24.01 -23.34 -27.24
C ASN A 50 24.66 -24.23 -26.16
N THR A 51 25.37 -23.64 -25.20
CA THR A 51 25.89 -24.35 -24.03
C THR A 51 25.21 -23.84 -22.75
N PRO A 52 24.64 -24.72 -21.90
CA PRO A 52 23.84 -24.31 -20.73
C PRO A 52 24.66 -23.65 -19.60
N SER A 53 25.98 -23.83 -19.57
CA SER A 53 26.85 -23.21 -18.58
C SER A 53 28.25 -22.95 -19.14
N VAL A 54 28.73 -21.72 -18.99
CA VAL A 54 30.09 -21.30 -19.35
C VAL A 54 30.73 -20.69 -18.11
N VAL A 55 31.84 -21.26 -17.66
CA VAL A 55 32.62 -20.75 -16.53
C VAL A 55 33.95 -20.23 -17.05
N ILE A 56 34.17 -18.92 -16.96
CA ILE A 56 35.42 -18.26 -17.33
C ILE A 56 36.15 -17.91 -16.03
N ALA A 57 37.23 -18.62 -15.73
CA ALA A 57 38.09 -18.31 -14.60
C ALA A 57 39.29 -17.50 -15.11
N SER A 58 39.26 -16.18 -14.92
CA SER A 58 40.46 -15.34 -15.06
C SER A 58 40.48 -14.27 -13.98
N SER A 59 41.66 -13.77 -13.66
CA SER A 59 41.88 -12.70 -12.68
C SER A 59 41.45 -11.30 -13.18
N ALA A 60 41.08 -11.12 -14.46
CA ALA A 60 40.68 -9.81 -15.00
C ALA A 60 39.93 -9.89 -16.34
N VAL A 61 38.65 -10.33 -16.35
CA VAL A 61 37.77 -10.06 -17.51
C VAL A 61 36.71 -9.02 -17.13
N GLN A 62 36.73 -7.86 -17.79
CA GLN A 62 35.55 -6.98 -17.89
C GLN A 62 34.69 -7.50 -19.04
N LEU A 63 33.64 -8.27 -18.76
CA LEU A 63 32.61 -8.55 -19.76
C LEU A 63 31.56 -7.42 -19.72
N PRO A 64 31.28 -6.74 -20.84
CA PRO A 64 30.08 -5.92 -20.94
C PRO A 64 28.86 -6.86 -20.88
N VAL A 65 28.17 -6.87 -19.74
CA VAL A 65 26.91 -7.62 -19.58
C VAL A 65 25.77 -6.74 -20.09
N SER A 66 25.15 -7.13 -21.20
CA SER A 66 23.87 -6.56 -21.63
C SER A 66 22.76 -7.51 -21.21
N ILE A 67 21.93 -7.10 -20.24
CA ILE A 67 20.77 -7.87 -19.79
C ILE A 67 19.55 -7.32 -20.52
N GLN A 68 19.10 -7.99 -21.59
CA GLN A 68 17.83 -7.71 -22.25
C GLN A 68 16.76 -8.66 -21.69
N SER A 69 16.01 -8.19 -20.68
CA SER A 69 14.81 -8.87 -20.18
C SER A 69 13.63 -7.92 -20.24
N SER A 70 12.45 -8.42 -20.62
CA SER A 70 11.17 -7.69 -20.61
C SER A 70 10.67 -7.36 -19.19
N SER A 71 11.30 -7.91 -18.16
CA SER A 71 11.02 -7.58 -16.76
C SER A 71 12.29 -7.77 -15.92
N ILE A 72 12.84 -6.65 -15.46
CA ILE A 72 13.90 -6.64 -14.43
C ILE A 72 13.18 -6.48 -13.09
N ASN A 73 13.17 -7.54 -12.28
CA ASN A 73 12.65 -7.46 -10.92
C ASN A 73 13.82 -7.05 -10.00
N VAL A 74 14.00 -5.74 -9.79
CA VAL A 74 15.00 -5.23 -8.83
C VAL A 74 14.34 -5.22 -7.44
N PRO A 75 14.72 -6.10 -6.50
CA PRO A 75 14.30 -5.95 -5.12
C PRO A 75 14.90 -4.66 -4.57
N VAL A 76 14.06 -3.65 -4.35
CA VAL A 76 14.46 -2.41 -3.67
C VAL A 76 14.49 -2.70 -2.18
N ASN A 77 15.70 -2.92 -1.65
CA ASN A 77 15.91 -2.92 -0.20
C ASN A 77 15.91 -1.46 0.27
N VAL A 78 14.79 -1.01 0.82
CA VAL A 78 14.68 0.34 1.38
C VAL A 78 15.47 0.39 2.69
N VAL A 79 16.74 0.79 2.61
CA VAL A 79 17.56 1.08 3.78
C VAL A 79 17.10 2.43 4.34
N ASN A 80 16.89 2.50 5.67
CA ASN A 80 16.56 3.72 6.43
C ASN A 80 17.64 4.81 6.27
N THR A 81 17.71 5.39 5.08
CA THR A 81 18.52 6.56 4.79
C THR A 81 17.68 7.80 5.12
N PRO A 82 18.27 8.84 5.74
CA PRO A 82 17.53 10.03 6.16
C PRO A 82 16.71 10.69 5.05
N SER A 83 17.13 10.59 3.80
CA SER A 83 16.44 11.11 2.62
C SER A 83 15.15 10.37 2.28
N VAL A 84 15.12 9.03 2.40
CA VAL A 84 13.91 8.23 2.18
C VAL A 84 12.92 8.43 3.32
N LEU A 85 13.42 8.50 4.56
CA LEU A 85 12.59 8.81 5.72
C LEU A 85 11.96 10.20 5.61
N ALA A 86 12.70 11.20 5.12
CA ALA A 86 12.19 12.55 4.85
C ALA A 86 11.12 12.57 3.75
N ALA A 87 11.29 11.78 2.69
CA ALA A 87 10.29 11.67 1.62
C ALA A 87 8.99 11.03 2.12
N ILE A 88 9.08 9.93 2.88
CA ILE A 88 7.92 9.25 3.47
C ILE A 88 7.21 10.16 4.48
N THR A 89 7.96 10.86 5.33
CA THR A 89 7.36 11.78 6.30
C THR A 89 6.72 12.99 5.63
N SER A 90 7.31 13.54 4.57
CA SER A 90 6.69 14.62 3.79
C SER A 90 5.39 14.17 3.13
N ASP A 91 5.35 12.97 2.56
CA ASP A 91 4.16 12.42 1.91
C ASP A 91 3.05 12.12 2.93
N LEU A 92 3.42 11.57 4.08
CA LEU A 92 2.48 11.33 5.18
C LEU A 92 1.92 12.64 5.75
N VAL A 93 2.73 13.69 5.85
CA VAL A 93 2.27 15.04 6.24
C VAL A 93 1.37 15.65 5.15
N GLY A 94 1.66 15.39 3.87
CA GLY A 94 0.81 15.80 2.74
C GLY A 94 -0.57 15.15 2.81
N LEU A 95 -0.60 13.82 2.95
CA LEU A 95 -1.83 13.04 3.11
C LEU A 95 -2.62 13.47 4.37
N ALA A 96 -1.94 13.75 5.48
CA ALA A 96 -2.59 14.24 6.70
C ALA A 96 -3.19 15.65 6.54
N LYS A 97 -2.52 16.54 5.81
CA LYS A 97 -3.07 17.87 5.47
C LYS A 97 -4.27 17.76 4.55
N ASP A 98 -4.24 16.86 3.58
CA ASP A 98 -5.35 16.63 2.66
C ASP A 98 -6.57 16.04 3.40
N ALA A 99 -6.35 15.10 4.33
CA ALA A 99 -7.41 14.53 5.17
C ALA A 99 -8.06 15.55 6.13
N THR A 100 -7.29 16.53 6.63
CA THR A 100 -7.83 17.60 7.50
C THR A 100 -8.56 18.69 6.71
N LEU A 101 -8.20 18.91 5.44
CA LEU A 101 -8.92 19.81 4.52
C LEU A 101 -10.19 19.18 3.93
N GLN A 102 -10.30 17.85 3.92
CA GLN A 102 -11.54 17.14 3.58
C GLN A 102 -12.64 17.20 4.64
N SER A 103 -12.43 17.90 5.76
CA SER A 103 -13.55 18.38 6.58
C SER A 103 -14.29 19.47 5.79
N THR A 104 -15.08 19.02 4.83
CA THR A 104 -15.79 19.83 3.85
C THR A 104 -16.86 20.61 4.60
N LYS A 105 -16.50 21.80 5.08
CA LYS A 105 -17.47 22.78 5.56
C LYS A 105 -18.40 23.06 4.39
N LEU A 106 -19.65 22.60 4.48
CA LEU A 106 -20.67 22.91 3.48
C LEU A 106 -20.87 24.43 3.51
N ILE A 107 -20.38 25.15 2.51
CA ILE A 107 -20.46 26.62 2.46
C ILE A 107 -21.93 27.02 2.48
N GLY A 108 -22.29 27.95 3.37
CA GLY A 108 -23.68 28.37 3.59
C GLY A 108 -24.46 27.54 4.60
N SER A 109 -23.89 26.45 5.14
CA SER A 109 -24.56 25.65 6.16
C SER A 109 -24.45 26.25 7.57
N SER A 110 -25.40 25.88 8.43
CA SER A 110 -25.37 26.22 9.86
C SER A 110 -25.41 24.96 10.72
N PHE A 111 -24.67 25.00 11.83
CA PHE A 111 -24.70 23.99 12.87
C PHE A 111 -25.47 24.53 14.07
N THR A 112 -26.53 23.85 14.48
CA THR A 112 -27.27 24.15 15.70
C THR A 112 -27.05 23.04 16.72
N VAL A 113 -26.63 23.39 17.93
CA VAL A 113 -26.42 22.42 19.02
C VAL A 113 -27.55 22.58 20.03
N THR A 114 -28.19 21.48 20.41
CA THR A 114 -29.27 21.47 21.41
C THR A 114 -29.09 20.30 22.37
N TYR A 115 -29.41 20.55 23.63
CA TYR A 115 -29.34 19.55 24.71
C TYR A 115 -30.75 19.09 25.05
N TYR A 116 -30.95 17.78 25.13
CA TYR A 116 -32.22 17.16 25.48
C TYR A 116 -32.05 16.27 26.70
N ALA A 117 -33.00 16.39 27.65
CA ALA A 117 -33.20 15.38 28.68
C ALA A 117 -34.13 14.30 28.12
N VAL A 118 -33.61 13.09 27.98
CA VAL A 118 -34.33 11.91 27.50
C VAL A 118 -34.63 11.01 28.69
N THR A 119 -35.85 10.48 28.76
CA THR A 119 -36.32 9.65 29.88
C THR A 119 -36.87 8.32 29.35
N SER A 120 -37.57 7.57 30.20
CA SER A 120 -38.29 6.35 29.85
C SER A 120 -39.53 6.57 28.99
N THR A 121 -39.88 7.82 28.70
CA THR A 121 -40.89 8.18 27.69
C THR A 121 -40.17 8.76 26.49
N ALA A 122 -40.59 8.38 25.27
CA ALA A 122 -39.99 8.86 24.04
C ALA A 122 -40.11 10.40 23.93
N SER A 123 -38.96 11.08 23.92
CA SER A 123 -38.85 12.53 23.76
C SER A 123 -38.46 12.87 22.33
N GLN A 124 -39.11 13.87 21.72
CA GLN A 124 -38.66 14.41 20.45
C GLN A 124 -37.33 15.15 20.66
N ILE A 125 -36.29 14.73 19.94
CA ILE A 125 -34.94 15.32 20.01
C ILE A 125 -34.55 16.05 18.71
N ALA A 126 -35.37 15.92 17.67
CA ALA A 126 -35.28 16.75 16.48
C ALA A 126 -36.66 16.79 15.79
N ALA A 127 -37.21 17.97 15.53
CA ALA A 127 -38.43 18.12 14.73
C ALA A 127 -38.15 17.83 13.24
N SER A 128 -39.18 17.67 12.41
CA SER A 128 -38.98 17.59 10.95
C SER A 128 -38.45 18.92 10.40
N ASN A 129 -37.41 18.86 9.57
CA ASN A 129 -36.81 20.03 8.93
C ASN A 129 -36.34 19.67 7.50
N ALA A 130 -36.94 20.30 6.49
CA ALA A 130 -36.62 20.06 5.09
C ALA A 130 -35.22 20.59 4.68
N ASN A 131 -34.66 21.55 5.42
CA ASN A 131 -33.33 22.11 5.17
C ASN A 131 -32.22 21.34 5.89
N ARG A 132 -32.57 20.34 6.70
CA ARG A 132 -31.61 19.52 7.43
C ARG A 132 -30.87 18.58 6.48
N VAL A 133 -29.56 18.61 6.59
CA VAL A 133 -28.65 17.70 5.88
C VAL A 133 -28.37 16.47 6.74
N SER A 134 -28.05 16.70 8.03
CA SER A 134 -27.62 15.64 8.94
C SER A 134 -27.88 16.00 10.39
N LEU A 135 -28.02 14.97 11.23
CA LEU A 135 -27.94 15.06 12.69
C LEU A 135 -26.72 14.27 13.16
N LEU A 136 -25.95 14.84 14.08
CA LEU A 136 -25.07 14.10 14.97
C LEU A 136 -25.74 14.04 16.34
N ILE A 137 -26.01 12.83 16.82
CA ILE A 137 -26.62 12.57 18.11
C ILE A 137 -25.55 11.98 19.01
N VAL A 138 -25.29 12.62 20.14
CA VAL A 138 -24.29 12.17 21.12
C VAL A 138 -24.97 11.83 22.43
N ASN A 139 -24.81 10.60 22.88
CA ASN A 139 -25.31 10.14 24.16
C ASN A 139 -24.31 10.51 25.25
N GLN A 140 -24.65 11.49 26.09
CA GLN A 140 -23.86 11.89 27.27
C GLN A 140 -24.36 11.22 28.56
N GLY A 141 -25.35 10.33 28.45
CA GLY A 141 -25.92 9.61 29.58
C GLY A 141 -25.12 8.37 29.96
N PRO A 142 -25.35 7.85 31.18
CA PRO A 142 -24.71 6.63 31.67
C PRO A 142 -25.26 5.35 31.04
N ASN A 143 -26.43 5.41 30.39
CA ASN A 143 -27.12 4.27 29.79
C ASN A 143 -27.27 4.46 28.29
N ALA A 144 -27.47 3.35 27.56
CA ALA A 144 -27.76 3.41 26.13
C ALA A 144 -29.10 4.14 25.91
N ILE A 145 -29.14 5.02 24.90
CA ILE A 145 -30.38 5.59 24.39
C ILE A 145 -30.80 4.80 23.14
N SER A 146 -32.09 4.75 22.85
CA SER A 146 -32.62 4.19 21.61
C SER A 146 -33.32 5.30 20.83
N ILE A 147 -33.04 5.43 19.54
CA ILE A 147 -33.63 6.47 18.69
C ILE A 147 -34.53 5.87 17.61
N GLY A 148 -35.51 6.65 17.15
CA GLY A 148 -36.44 6.22 16.11
C GLY A 148 -37.24 7.38 15.51
N PRO A 149 -37.96 7.15 14.39
CA PRO A 149 -38.67 8.21 13.67
C PRO A 149 -40.04 8.58 14.27
N ALA A 150 -40.52 7.82 15.26
CA ALA A 150 -41.85 7.98 15.84
C ALA A 150 -41.82 8.01 17.37
N SER A 151 -42.84 8.62 17.98
CA SER A 151 -43.01 8.66 19.43
C SER A 151 -43.29 7.30 20.08
N THR A 152 -43.43 6.25 19.27
CA THR A 152 -43.60 4.85 19.70
C THR A 152 -42.29 4.08 19.81
N VAL A 153 -41.14 4.74 19.63
CA VAL A 153 -39.82 4.11 19.82
C VAL A 153 -39.67 3.55 21.23
N THR A 154 -39.13 2.33 21.33
CA THR A 154 -38.83 1.67 22.60
C THR A 154 -37.34 1.30 22.66
N ALA A 155 -36.88 0.86 23.84
CA ALA A 155 -35.52 0.36 24.01
C ALA A 155 -35.18 -0.88 23.14
N THR A 156 -36.19 -1.56 22.59
CA THR A 156 -36.03 -2.75 21.75
C THR A 156 -36.30 -2.47 20.27
N SER A 157 -37.14 -1.49 19.94
CA SER A 157 -37.47 -1.14 18.55
C SER A 157 -36.61 -0.01 17.98
N GLY A 158 -35.97 0.79 18.83
CA GLY A 158 -35.09 1.87 18.41
C GLY A 158 -33.67 1.42 18.09
N LEU A 159 -32.96 2.26 17.35
CA LEU A 159 -31.53 2.09 17.08
C LEU A 159 -30.73 2.52 18.31
N PRO A 160 -29.98 1.61 18.96
CA PRO A 160 -29.25 1.95 20.18
C PRO A 160 -28.01 2.81 19.90
N ILE A 161 -27.75 3.75 20.81
CA ILE A 161 -26.51 4.51 20.92
C ILE A 161 -25.97 4.27 22.33
N SER A 162 -24.83 3.58 22.41
CA SER A 162 -24.15 3.25 23.67
C SER A 162 -23.83 4.49 24.52
N PRO A 163 -23.63 4.35 25.83
CA PRO A 163 -23.14 5.43 26.70
C PRO A 163 -21.87 6.07 26.12
N SER A 164 -21.78 7.40 26.14
CA SER A 164 -20.69 8.18 25.50
C SER A 164 -20.53 7.95 23.98
N GLY A 165 -21.46 7.22 23.36
CA GLY A 165 -21.47 6.95 21.93
C GLY A 165 -22.06 8.11 21.15
N SER A 166 -21.85 8.07 19.83
CA SER A 166 -22.49 9.00 18.92
C SER A 166 -22.96 8.29 17.65
N LEU A 167 -23.94 8.88 16.99
CA LEU A 167 -24.48 8.40 15.74
C LEU A 167 -24.81 9.58 14.83
N THR A 168 -24.36 9.51 13.59
CA THR A 168 -24.73 10.46 12.55
C THR A 168 -25.83 9.85 11.68
N ILE A 169 -26.93 10.59 11.47
CA ILE A 169 -28.02 10.19 10.59
C ILE A 169 -28.38 11.30 9.60
N ASN A 170 -28.56 10.91 8.35
CA ASN A 170 -29.04 11.81 7.29
C ASN A 170 -30.56 11.65 7.18
N THR A 171 -31.31 12.55 7.81
CA THR A 171 -32.78 12.53 7.81
C THR A 171 -33.32 13.95 7.87
N THR A 172 -34.43 14.20 7.19
CA THR A 172 -35.23 15.43 7.32
C THR A 172 -36.44 15.23 8.23
N SER A 173 -36.72 13.98 8.62
CA SER A 173 -37.86 13.61 9.47
C SER A 173 -37.59 13.93 10.93
N THR A 174 -38.66 13.85 11.72
CA THR A 174 -38.60 13.91 13.18
C THR A 174 -37.81 12.73 13.75
N VAL A 175 -37.08 12.97 14.84
CA VAL A 175 -36.35 11.93 15.59
C VAL A 175 -36.76 11.99 17.06
N TYR A 176 -37.09 10.82 17.59
CA TYR A 176 -37.40 10.59 19.00
C TYR A 176 -36.29 9.77 19.62
N ALA A 177 -36.05 9.98 20.91
CA ALA A 177 -35.15 9.19 21.73
C ALA A 177 -35.84 8.74 23.02
N ILE A 178 -35.46 7.57 23.50
CA ILE A 178 -35.88 7.00 24.78
C ILE A 178 -34.66 6.41 25.48
N SER A 179 -34.69 6.40 26.81
CA SER A 179 -33.65 5.81 27.66
C SER A 179 -34.30 5.13 28.85
N THR A 180 -33.74 4.03 29.34
CA THR A 180 -34.28 3.31 30.51
C THR A 180 -34.16 4.12 31.81
N SER A 181 -33.31 5.14 31.83
CA SER A 181 -33.21 6.17 32.87
C SER A 181 -33.03 7.54 32.25
N THR A 182 -33.13 8.61 33.04
CA THR A 182 -32.79 9.96 32.56
C THR A 182 -31.36 9.99 31.98
N ALA A 183 -31.23 10.53 30.78
CA ALA A 183 -29.97 10.69 30.05
C ALA A 183 -29.93 12.05 29.35
N THR A 184 -28.76 12.66 29.28
CA THR A 184 -28.55 13.88 28.49
C THR A 184 -28.10 13.49 27.09
N VAL A 185 -28.74 14.07 26.08
CA VAL A 185 -28.41 13.87 24.66
C VAL A 185 -28.05 15.21 24.05
N ILE A 186 -26.95 15.26 23.32
CA ILE A 186 -26.58 16.40 22.50
C ILE A 186 -27.00 16.09 21.07
N VAL A 187 -27.76 16.98 20.46
CA VAL A 187 -28.10 16.91 19.04
C VAL A 187 -27.45 18.09 18.35
N VAL A 188 -26.62 17.79 17.35
CA VAL A 188 -26.04 18.77 16.45
C VAL A 188 -26.73 18.63 15.11
N GLU A 189 -27.44 19.65 14.70
CA GLU A 189 -28.15 19.71 13.44
C GLU A 189 -27.38 20.53 12.42
N LEU A 190 -27.08 19.91 11.28
CA LEU A 190 -26.54 20.59 10.11
C LEU A 190 -27.67 20.93 9.15
N THR A 191 -27.85 22.22 8.85
CA THR A 191 -28.83 22.70 7.86
C THR A 191 -28.14 23.44 6.72
N ARG A 192 -28.76 23.43 5.53
CA ARG A 192 -28.33 24.17 4.33
C ARG A 192 -29.16 25.43 4.10
#